data_AF-A0AA97PPV7-F1
#
_entry.id   AF-A0AA97PPV7-F1
#
_cell.length_a   1.000
_cell.length_b   1.000
_cell.length_c   1.000
_cell.angle_alpha   90.00
_cell.angle_beta   90.00
_cell.angle_gamma   90.00
#
_symmetry.space_group_name_H-M   'P 1'
#
loop_
_entity.id
_entity.type
_entity.pdbx_description
1 polymer ?
#
loop_
_entity_poly.entity_id
_entity_poly.type
_entity_poly.pdbx_seq_one_letter_code
_entity_poly.pdbx_strand_id
1 'polypeptide(L)'
;MRTGPPSLTSLAIFNFPPPLESTVFSTGLWTRFLNGIQDLHISLYGEGGTRRAAVRRIRTGSFLAQLGDVFFKHLPSLKRLQIEASERAPLDADDTSSEDDEFPFGLGEMPVMEHLELENIVAGGRMARFLQSGLTAGPYSLSLVNITAKFEGDTHAEFFNSLVDARVPIASFTASFNE
;
A
#
# COMPACT_ATOMS: atom_id res chain seq x y z
N MET A 1 -22.53 29.75 18.19
CA MET A 1 -21.86 28.49 17.81
C MET A 1 -20.84 28.81 16.72
N ARG A 2 -19.54 28.74 17.01
CA ARG A 2 -18.50 28.86 15.98
C ARG A 2 -18.41 27.52 15.26
N THR A 3 -18.99 27.42 14.07
CA THR A 3 -18.60 26.38 13.13
C THR A 3 -17.18 26.74 12.70
N GLY A 4 -16.19 26.00 13.20
CA GLY A 4 -14.82 26.09 12.68
C GLY A 4 -14.81 25.79 11.17
N PRO A 5 -13.76 26.20 10.44
CA PRO A 5 -13.64 25.83 9.04
C PRO A 5 -13.74 24.30 8.90
N PRO A 6 -14.33 23.79 7.80
CA PRO A 6 -14.41 22.35 7.57
C PRO A 6 -13.01 21.75 7.63
N SER A 7 -12.82 20.74 8.49
CA SER A 7 -11.58 19.98 8.55
C SER A 7 -11.51 19.08 7.32
N LEU A 8 -10.44 19.20 6.53
CA LEU A 8 -10.16 18.24 5.46
C LEU A 8 -9.85 16.88 6.10
N THR A 9 -10.64 15.87 5.78
CA THR A 9 -10.46 14.51 6.29
C THR A 9 -10.13 13.50 5.21
N SER A 10 -10.20 13.91 3.94
CA SER A 10 -9.94 13.03 2.80
C SER A 10 -8.91 13.64 1.86
N LEU A 11 -7.98 12.81 1.40
CA LEU A 11 -6.93 13.17 0.45
C LEU A 11 -6.87 12.10 -0.65
N ALA A 12 -6.94 12.53 -1.90
CA ALA A 12 -6.72 11.69 -3.06
C ALA A 12 -5.58 12.26 -3.91
N ILE A 13 -4.60 11.44 -4.23
CA ILE A 13 -3.43 11.79 -5.05
C ILE A 13 -3.35 10.80 -6.20
N PHE A 14 -3.35 11.30 -7.43
CA PHE A 14 -3.36 10.48 -8.63
C PHE A 14 -2.06 10.59 -9.38
N ASN A 15 -1.60 9.47 -9.96
CA ASN A 15 -0.36 9.39 -10.74
C ASN A 15 0.85 9.94 -9.99
N PHE A 16 0.99 9.58 -8.72
CA PHE A 16 2.04 10.12 -7.86
C PHE A 16 3.41 9.65 -8.34
N PRO A 17 4.32 10.56 -8.76
CA PRO A 17 5.53 10.18 -9.46
C PRO A 17 6.69 9.87 -8.49
N PRO A 18 7.54 8.87 -8.80
CA PRO A 18 8.87 8.75 -8.21
C PRO A 18 9.90 9.66 -8.93
N PRO A 19 11.02 10.03 -8.29
CA PRO A 19 11.31 9.96 -6.85
C PRO A 19 10.71 11.16 -6.07
N LEU A 20 10.62 11.05 -4.74
CA LEU A 20 10.15 12.15 -3.88
C LEU A 20 11.30 13.06 -3.48
N GLU A 21 11.65 14.01 -4.37
CA GLU A 21 12.68 15.02 -4.11
C GLU A 21 12.07 16.38 -3.75
N SER A 22 11.17 16.41 -2.76
CA SER A 22 10.54 17.65 -2.29
C SER A 22 10.77 17.86 -0.80
N THR A 23 11.24 19.07 -0.46
CA THR A 23 11.39 19.51 0.94
C THR A 23 10.06 19.75 1.63
N VAL A 24 8.95 19.85 0.89
CA VAL A 24 7.61 20.04 1.47
C VAL A 24 7.27 18.89 2.43
N PHE A 25 7.67 17.66 2.07
CA PHE A 25 7.33 16.46 2.82
C PHE A 25 8.02 16.36 4.19
N SER A 26 9.10 17.10 4.42
CA SER A 26 9.78 17.16 5.72
C SER A 26 9.32 18.33 6.60
N THR A 27 8.34 19.13 6.14
CA THR A 27 7.86 20.28 6.91
C THR A 27 6.86 19.86 7.99
N GLY A 28 6.91 20.53 9.14
CA GLY A 28 5.87 20.34 10.17
C GLY A 28 4.46 20.75 9.72
N LEU A 29 4.34 21.54 8.65
CA LEU A 29 3.06 21.87 8.02
C LEU A 29 2.45 20.63 7.35
N TRP A 30 3.26 19.86 6.63
CA TRP A 30 2.85 18.63 5.99
C TRP A 30 2.39 17.58 7.03
N THR A 31 3.16 17.37 8.09
CA THR A 31 2.76 16.48 9.19
C THR A 31 1.43 16.91 9.82
N ARG A 32 1.26 18.21 10.12
CA ARG A 32 0.01 18.73 10.69
C ARG A 32 -1.18 18.58 9.76
N PHE A 33 -0.96 18.73 8.46
CA PHE A 33 -1.97 18.52 7.43
C PHE A 33 -2.44 17.06 7.42
N LEU A 34 -1.50 16.10 7.41
CA LEU A 34 -1.83 14.67 7.38
C LEU A 34 -2.48 14.15 8.67
N ASN A 35 -2.18 14.75 9.84
CA ASN A 35 -2.72 14.29 11.13
C ASN A 35 -4.26 14.21 11.18
N GLY A 36 -4.97 15.03 10.40
CA GLY A 36 -6.43 15.06 10.36
C GLY A 36 -7.06 14.16 9.29
N ILE A 37 -6.25 13.56 8.41
CA ILE A 37 -6.73 12.73 7.31
C ILE A 37 -7.20 11.38 7.86
N GLN A 38 -8.42 11.02 7.47
CA GLN A 38 -9.09 9.75 7.80
C GLN A 38 -9.19 8.85 6.57
N ASP A 39 -9.24 9.42 5.37
CA ASP A 39 -9.33 8.69 4.11
C ASP A 39 -8.19 9.11 3.17
N LEU A 40 -7.35 8.16 2.78
CA LEU A 40 -6.24 8.38 1.86
C LEU A 40 -6.36 7.45 0.68
N HIS A 41 -6.39 8.03 -0.52
CA HIS A 41 -6.20 7.32 -1.77
C HIS A 41 -4.92 7.83 -2.46
N ILE A 42 -4.00 6.92 -2.77
CA ILE A 42 -2.82 7.21 -3.58
C ILE A 42 -2.77 6.23 -4.77
N SER A 43 -2.87 6.78 -5.98
CA SER A 43 -2.52 6.08 -7.21
C SER A 43 -1.08 6.40 -7.61
N LEU A 44 -0.28 5.36 -7.84
CA LEU A 44 1.15 5.42 -8.09
C LEU A 44 1.43 5.39 -9.59
N TYR A 45 2.27 6.32 -10.05
CA TYR A 45 2.76 6.25 -11.42
C TYR A 45 3.63 5.01 -11.62
N GLY A 46 3.38 4.24 -12.67
CA GLY A 46 4.22 3.11 -13.05
C GLY A 46 4.33 2.94 -14.56
N GLU A 47 5.57 2.82 -15.02
CA GLU A 47 5.90 2.56 -16.42
C GLU A 47 6.58 1.20 -16.54
N GLY A 48 5.94 0.27 -17.26
CA GLY A 48 6.52 -1.02 -17.64
C GLY A 48 6.88 -1.02 -19.12
N GLY A 49 8.08 -1.51 -19.45
CA GLY A 49 8.57 -1.51 -20.82
C GLY A 49 9.92 -2.21 -21.03
N THR A 50 9.99 -2.96 -22.13
CA THR A 50 10.98 -3.99 -22.50
C THR A 50 12.46 -3.55 -22.57
N ARG A 51 13.35 -4.45 -22.10
CA ARG A 51 14.75 -4.72 -22.50
C ARG A 51 15.77 -3.57 -22.73
N ARG A 52 15.46 -2.30 -22.46
CA ARG A 52 16.45 -1.20 -22.46
C ARG A 52 16.33 -0.30 -21.22
N ALA A 53 16.76 -0.85 -20.09
CA ALA A 53 17.82 -0.32 -19.22
C ALA A 53 17.80 1.11 -18.61
N ALA A 54 16.74 1.92 -18.70
CA ALA A 54 16.73 3.23 -17.99
C ALA A 54 15.50 3.51 -17.11
N VAL A 55 14.37 2.84 -17.35
CA VAL A 55 13.16 2.87 -16.49
C VAL A 55 13.03 1.59 -15.64
N ARG A 56 14.01 0.68 -15.79
CA ARG A 56 14.30 -0.35 -14.79
C ARG A 56 14.65 0.37 -13.50
N ARG A 57 13.73 0.29 -12.53
CA ARG A 57 13.78 0.80 -11.15
C ARG A 57 12.99 2.09 -10.92
N ILE A 58 11.66 2.01 -11.07
CA ILE A 58 10.90 2.15 -9.82
C ILE A 58 11.38 0.98 -8.96
N ARG A 59 12.45 1.19 -8.16
CA ARG A 59 12.77 0.29 -7.05
C ARG A 59 11.54 0.42 -6.17
N THR A 60 10.55 -0.43 -6.41
CA THR A 60 9.28 -0.48 -5.67
C THR A 60 9.59 -0.48 -4.18
N GLY A 61 10.64 -1.21 -3.75
CA GLY A 61 11.24 -1.08 -2.43
C GLY A 61 11.48 0.36 -1.95
N SER A 62 12.45 1.07 -2.52
CA SER A 62 12.86 2.39 -1.99
C SER A 62 11.80 3.48 -2.16
N PHE A 63 10.99 3.42 -3.22
CA PHE A 63 9.91 4.41 -3.41
C PHE A 63 8.74 4.13 -2.46
N LEU A 64 8.29 2.88 -2.32
CA LEU A 64 7.25 2.52 -1.36
C LEU A 64 7.72 2.81 0.09
N ALA A 65 9.01 2.63 0.39
CA ALA A 65 9.58 3.04 1.68
C ALA A 65 9.48 4.56 1.91
N GLN A 66 9.73 5.37 0.86
CA GLN A 66 9.53 6.82 0.95
C GLN A 66 8.05 7.18 1.18
N LEU A 67 7.07 6.41 0.69
CA LEU A 67 5.66 6.65 1.05
C LEU A 67 5.41 6.46 2.54
N GLY A 68 6.08 5.48 3.16
CA GLY A 68 6.08 5.31 4.61
C GLY A 68 6.52 6.57 5.35
N ASP A 69 7.64 7.16 4.92
CA ASP A 69 8.21 8.37 5.52
C ASP A 69 7.38 9.62 5.24
N VAL A 70 6.88 9.77 4.00
CA VAL A 70 6.16 10.98 3.58
C VAL A 70 4.71 10.98 4.06
N PHE A 71 4.04 9.82 4.08
CA PHE A 71 2.62 9.72 4.38
C PHE A 71 2.36 8.92 5.65
N PHE A 72 2.69 7.62 5.66
CA PHE A 72 2.09 6.67 6.59
C PHE A 72 2.44 6.93 8.06
N LYS A 73 3.66 7.40 8.34
CA LYS A 73 4.09 7.84 9.69
C LYS A 73 3.37 9.08 10.23
N HIS A 74 2.59 9.76 9.40
CA HIS A 74 1.93 11.04 9.72
C HIS A 74 0.40 10.94 9.67
N LEU A 75 -0.14 9.72 9.71
CA LEU A 75 -1.55 9.41 9.53
C LEU A 75 -2.17 8.69 10.74
N PRO A 76 -2.06 9.23 11.97
CA PRO A 76 -2.55 8.57 13.17
C PRO A 76 -4.07 8.42 13.23
N SER A 77 -4.81 9.20 12.43
CA SER A 77 -6.27 9.20 12.37
C SER A 77 -6.84 8.40 11.20
N LEU A 78 -5.99 7.76 10.40
CA LEU A 78 -6.39 7.12 9.15
C LEU A 78 -7.25 5.89 9.41
N LYS A 79 -8.43 5.87 8.78
CA LYS A 79 -9.38 4.76 8.81
C LYS A 79 -9.40 3.99 7.50
N ARG A 80 -9.16 4.66 6.37
CA ARG A 80 -9.20 4.06 5.04
C ARG A 80 -7.94 4.38 4.25
N LEU A 81 -7.27 3.33 3.80
CA LEU A 81 -6.13 3.42 2.90
C LEU A 81 -6.45 2.69 1.59
N GLN A 82 -6.35 3.40 0.49
CA GLN A 82 -6.37 2.85 -0.87
C GLN A 82 -5.04 3.14 -1.55
N ILE A 83 -4.37 2.08 -2.01
CA ILE A 83 -3.15 2.19 -2.81
C ILE A 83 -3.40 1.51 -4.15
N GLU A 84 -3.39 2.30 -5.21
CA GLU A 84 -3.51 1.83 -6.58
C GLU A 84 -2.13 1.86 -7.23
N ALA A 85 -1.51 0.70 -7.42
CA ALA A 85 -0.31 0.63 -8.25
C ALA A 85 -0.70 0.62 -9.73
N SER A 86 0.24 0.97 -10.61
CA SER A 86 0.06 0.80 -12.05
C SER A 86 0.03 -0.68 -12.40
N GLU A 87 -0.86 -1.11 -13.31
CA GLU A 87 -0.86 -2.47 -13.89
C GLU A 87 0.51 -2.88 -14.45
N ARG A 88 1.29 -1.90 -14.92
CA ARG A 88 2.62 -2.12 -15.50
C ARG A 88 3.75 -2.18 -14.46
N ALA A 89 3.45 -1.83 -13.21
CA ALA A 89 4.36 -1.91 -12.08
C ALA A 89 3.58 -2.29 -10.79
N PRO A 90 3.05 -3.53 -10.70
CA PRO A 90 2.25 -3.95 -9.56
C PRO A 90 3.02 -3.88 -8.23
N LEU A 91 2.29 -3.74 -7.12
CA LEU A 91 2.89 -3.88 -5.79
C LEU A 91 3.50 -5.27 -5.64
N ASP A 92 4.68 -5.34 -5.04
CA ASP A 92 5.42 -6.59 -4.79
C ASP A 92 6.02 -7.30 -6.02
N ALA A 93 5.97 -6.70 -7.22
CA ALA A 93 6.51 -7.27 -8.46
C ALA A 93 8.06 -7.22 -8.59
N ASP A 94 8.81 -7.00 -7.52
CA ASP A 94 10.28 -6.89 -7.60
C ASP A 94 10.95 -8.27 -7.65
N ASP A 95 11.34 -8.72 -8.84
CA ASP A 95 12.05 -10.00 -9.04
C ASP A 95 13.45 -10.05 -8.39
N THR A 96 13.99 -8.90 -7.94
CA THR A 96 15.32 -8.85 -7.31
C THR A 96 15.28 -9.01 -5.79
N SER A 97 14.08 -8.98 -5.22
CA SER A 97 13.85 -9.06 -3.79
C SER A 97 13.60 -10.49 -3.35
N SER A 98 14.25 -10.89 -2.26
CA SER A 98 14.06 -12.23 -1.71
C SER A 98 12.65 -12.36 -1.12
N GLU A 99 12.12 -13.58 -1.05
CA GLU A 99 10.88 -13.81 -0.31
C GLU A 99 11.04 -13.35 1.13
N ASP A 100 12.20 -13.52 1.76
CA ASP A 100 12.45 -13.18 3.17
C ASP A 100 12.56 -11.67 3.44
N ASP A 101 12.61 -10.82 2.41
CA ASP A 101 12.68 -9.38 2.58
C ASP A 101 11.42 -8.83 3.26
N GLU A 102 11.58 -7.79 4.08
CA GLU A 102 10.44 -7.05 4.63
C GLU A 102 9.74 -6.23 3.56
N PHE A 103 8.42 -6.09 3.68
CA PHE A 103 7.68 -5.19 2.80
C PHE A 103 8.08 -3.74 3.11
N PRO A 104 8.16 -2.85 2.11
CA PRO A 104 8.90 -1.59 2.27
C PRO A 104 8.27 -0.56 3.21
N PHE A 105 7.05 -0.81 3.68
CA PHE A 105 6.40 -0.05 4.75
C PHE A 105 5.49 -0.99 5.56
N GLY A 106 5.13 -0.56 6.76
CA GLY A 106 4.23 -1.30 7.65
C GLY A 106 2.92 -0.55 7.89
N LEU A 107 1.86 -1.29 8.20
CA LEU A 107 0.55 -0.72 8.56
C LEU A 107 0.47 -0.28 10.03
N GLY A 108 1.45 -0.65 10.87
CA GLY A 108 1.46 -0.34 12.30
C GLY A 108 1.48 1.15 12.65
N GLU A 109 1.89 2.01 11.70
CA GLU A 109 1.88 3.48 11.84
C GLU A 109 0.47 4.09 11.72
N MET A 110 -0.53 3.28 11.33
CA MET A 110 -1.92 3.69 11.13
C MET A 110 -2.83 2.91 12.10
N PRO A 111 -2.79 3.24 13.41
CA PRO A 111 -3.29 2.37 14.48
C PRO A 111 -4.83 2.24 14.53
N VAL A 112 -5.56 3.14 13.87
CA VAL A 112 -7.03 3.14 13.83
C VAL A 112 -7.59 2.77 12.45
N MET A 113 -6.75 2.20 11.58
CA MET A 113 -7.16 1.79 10.25
C MET A 113 -8.23 0.69 10.32
N GLU A 114 -9.27 0.83 9.52
CA GLU A 114 -10.43 -0.08 9.45
C GLU A 114 -10.55 -0.72 8.06
N HIS A 115 -10.09 -0.03 7.01
CA HIS A 115 -10.22 -0.46 5.63
C HIS A 115 -8.88 -0.33 4.89
N LEU A 116 -8.47 -1.42 4.24
CA LEU A 116 -7.32 -1.47 3.35
C LEU A 116 -7.77 -1.95 1.97
N GLU A 117 -7.47 -1.16 0.94
CA GLU A 117 -7.61 -1.55 -0.45
C GLU A 117 -6.25 -1.46 -1.16
N LEU A 118 -5.87 -2.56 -1.80
CA LEU A 118 -4.66 -2.64 -2.61
C LEU A 118 -5.05 -3.08 -4.02
N GLU A 119 -4.68 -2.27 -5.01
CA GLU A 119 -4.95 -2.54 -6.42
C GLU A 119 -3.66 -2.74 -7.20
N ASN A 120 -3.69 -3.70 -8.14
CA ASN A 120 -2.56 -4.19 -8.93
C ASN A 120 -1.44 -4.71 -8.03
N ILE A 121 -1.65 -5.89 -7.46
CA ILE A 121 -0.69 -6.54 -6.54
C ILE A 121 -0.20 -7.88 -7.07
N VAL A 122 1.02 -8.24 -6.67
CA VAL A 122 1.52 -9.60 -6.78
C VAL A 122 1.25 -10.36 -5.49
N ALA A 123 0.55 -11.48 -5.60
CA ALA A 123 0.34 -12.43 -4.51
C ALA A 123 1.60 -13.27 -4.30
N GLY A 124 2.44 -12.87 -3.33
CA GLY A 124 3.65 -13.57 -2.91
C GLY A 124 3.77 -13.65 -1.38
N GLY A 125 4.78 -14.36 -0.89
CA GLY A 125 5.00 -14.57 0.54
C GLY A 125 5.31 -13.29 1.30
N ARG A 126 6.02 -12.34 0.66
CA ARG A 126 6.26 -11.02 1.26
C ARG A 126 4.98 -10.20 1.44
N MET A 127 4.14 -10.08 0.41
CA MET A 127 2.80 -9.46 0.54
C MET A 127 1.96 -10.15 1.63
N ALA A 128 2.00 -11.48 1.74
CA ALA A 128 1.28 -12.19 2.78
C ALA A 128 1.76 -11.79 4.20
N ARG A 129 3.08 -11.78 4.42
CA ARG A 129 3.67 -11.35 5.71
C ARG A 129 3.38 -9.89 6.04
N PHE A 130 3.36 -9.01 5.04
CA PHE A 130 2.94 -7.63 5.20
C PHE A 130 1.52 -7.52 5.77
N LEU A 131 0.56 -8.23 5.15
CA LEU A 131 -0.82 -8.24 5.63
C LEU A 131 -0.93 -8.88 7.02
N GLN A 132 -0.25 -10.00 7.27
CA GLN A 132 -0.25 -10.69 8.56
C GLN A 132 0.31 -9.84 9.71
N SER A 133 1.39 -9.10 9.46
CA SER A 133 2.03 -8.25 10.48
C SER A 133 1.29 -6.94 10.70
N GLY A 134 0.66 -6.39 9.67
CA GLY A 134 -0.02 -5.10 9.73
C GLY A 134 -1.47 -5.18 10.22
N LEU A 135 -2.18 -6.26 9.91
CA LEU A 135 -3.60 -6.42 10.24
C LEU A 135 -3.75 -7.24 11.53
N THR A 136 -3.39 -6.68 12.68
CA THR A 136 -3.28 -7.44 13.94
C THR A 136 -4.30 -7.07 15.02
N ALA A 137 -4.96 -5.91 14.94
CA ALA A 137 -5.66 -5.33 16.09
C ALA A 137 -7.12 -4.90 15.85
N GLY A 138 -7.87 -5.61 15.00
CA GLY A 138 -9.32 -5.40 14.83
C GLY A 138 -9.88 -6.21 13.67
N PRO A 139 -11.21 -6.26 13.50
CA PRO A 139 -11.77 -6.71 12.23
C PRO A 139 -11.54 -5.66 11.14
N TYR A 140 -10.72 -5.97 10.14
CA TYR A 140 -10.49 -5.10 8.98
C TYR A 140 -11.43 -5.45 7.81
N SER A 141 -11.72 -4.46 6.97
CA SER A 141 -12.15 -4.70 5.60
C SER A 141 -10.92 -4.73 4.71
N LEU A 142 -10.73 -5.83 3.98
CA LEU A 142 -9.64 -5.99 3.02
C LEU A 142 -10.19 -6.16 1.61
N SER A 143 -9.78 -5.29 0.70
CA SER A 143 -10.10 -5.34 -0.72
C SER A 143 -8.80 -5.49 -1.52
N LEU A 144 -8.70 -6.56 -2.31
CA LEU A 144 -7.57 -6.82 -3.18
C LEU A 144 -8.05 -6.81 -4.63
N VAL A 145 -7.55 -5.89 -5.44
CA VAL A 145 -8.01 -5.66 -6.81
C VAL A 145 -6.91 -5.98 -7.81
N ASN A 146 -7.23 -6.66 -8.91
CA ASN A 146 -6.27 -7.08 -9.95
C ASN A 146 -5.04 -7.82 -9.40
N ILE A 147 -5.29 -8.94 -8.72
CA ILE A 147 -4.23 -9.78 -8.15
C ILE A 147 -3.58 -10.63 -9.26
N THR A 148 -2.25 -10.64 -9.31
CA THR A 148 -1.44 -11.52 -10.18
C THR A 148 -0.61 -12.49 -9.35
N ALA A 149 -0.31 -13.67 -9.89
CA ALA A 149 0.61 -14.62 -9.27
C ALA A 149 2.06 -14.18 -9.53
N LYS A 150 2.97 -14.45 -8.59
CA LYS A 150 4.38 -14.04 -8.71
C LYS A 150 5.17 -14.85 -9.75
N PHE A 151 5.01 -16.16 -9.75
CA PHE A 151 5.74 -17.07 -10.64
C PHE A 151 4.80 -18.08 -11.33
N GLU A 152 5.24 -18.63 -12.47
CA GLU A 152 4.58 -19.80 -13.08
C GLU A 152 4.67 -21.00 -12.12
N GLY A 153 3.54 -21.36 -11.51
CA GLY A 153 3.44 -22.47 -10.56
C GLY A 153 3.08 -22.04 -9.13
N ASP A 154 3.29 -20.77 -8.78
CA ASP A 154 2.74 -20.20 -7.55
C ASP A 154 1.23 -20.10 -7.70
N THR A 155 0.51 -20.53 -6.66
CA THR A 155 -0.95 -20.46 -6.69
C THR A 155 -1.43 -19.32 -5.81
N HIS A 156 -2.43 -18.56 -6.29
CA HIS A 156 -3.18 -17.65 -5.42
C HIS A 156 -3.68 -18.37 -4.15
N ALA A 157 -3.92 -19.67 -4.23
CA ALA A 157 -4.29 -20.51 -3.11
C ALA A 157 -3.26 -20.51 -1.97
N GLU A 158 -1.96 -20.60 -2.25
CA GLU A 158 -0.92 -20.56 -1.21
C GLU A 158 -0.90 -19.22 -0.48
N PHE A 159 -1.02 -18.12 -1.23
CA PHE A 159 -1.15 -16.78 -0.67
C PHE A 159 -2.36 -16.69 0.28
N PHE A 160 -3.55 -17.09 -0.17
CA PHE A 160 -4.76 -17.01 0.65
C PHE A 160 -4.76 -17.99 1.82
N ASN A 161 -4.29 -19.22 1.63
CA ASN A 161 -4.14 -20.19 2.71
C ASN A 161 -3.24 -19.64 3.83
N SER A 162 -2.15 -18.95 3.47
CA SER A 162 -1.29 -18.32 4.47
C SER A 162 -2.00 -17.24 5.30
N LEU A 163 -2.91 -16.46 4.70
CA LEU A 163 -3.70 -15.47 5.44
C LEU A 163 -4.72 -16.13 6.37
N VAL A 164 -5.34 -17.23 5.91
CA VAL A 164 -6.30 -18.02 6.70
C VAL A 164 -5.59 -18.69 7.88
N ASP A 165 -4.45 -19.33 7.64
CA ASP A 165 -3.67 -20.04 8.66
C ASP A 165 -3.14 -19.09 9.73
N ALA A 166 -2.74 -17.88 9.35
CA ALA A 166 -2.35 -16.81 10.26
C ALA A 166 -3.53 -16.19 11.03
N ARG A 167 -4.77 -16.56 10.70
CA ARG A 167 -6.02 -16.05 11.31
C ARG A 167 -6.09 -14.52 11.30
N VAL A 168 -5.73 -13.91 10.16
CA VAL A 168 -5.82 -12.45 10.02
C VAL A 168 -7.27 -12.02 10.27
N PRO A 169 -7.52 -11.09 11.22
CA PRO A 169 -8.86 -10.68 11.63
C PRO A 169 -9.53 -9.81 10.56
N ILE A 170 -10.04 -10.43 9.50
CA ILE A 170 -10.74 -9.76 8.41
C ILE A 170 -12.25 -9.99 8.58
N ALA A 171 -13.03 -8.92 8.75
CA ALA A 171 -14.50 -9.02 8.84
C ALA A 171 -15.18 -8.98 7.47
N SER A 172 -14.56 -8.34 6.49
CA SER A 172 -15.06 -8.25 5.12
C SER A 172 -13.91 -8.40 4.15
N PHE A 173 -14.06 -9.28 3.17
CA PHE A 173 -13.01 -9.59 2.20
C PHE A 173 -13.56 -9.58 0.78
N THR A 174 -12.89 -8.84 -0.12
CA THR A 174 -13.15 -8.85 -1.56
C THR A 174 -11.85 -9.08 -2.31
N ALA A 175 -11.91 -9.89 -3.36
CA ALA A 175 -10.78 -10.16 -4.24
C ALA A 175 -11.23 -10.18 -5.70
N SER A 176 -10.43 -9.58 -6.58
CA SER A 176 -10.53 -9.73 -8.03
C SER A 176 -9.17 -10.06 -8.63
N PHE A 177 -9.17 -10.83 -9.71
CA PHE A 177 -7.98 -11.39 -10.32
C PHE A 177 -7.79 -10.77 -11.69
N ASN A 178 -6.53 -10.50 -12.05
CA ASN A 178 -6.20 -10.09 -13.41
C ASN A 178 -6.09 -11.37 -14.28
N GLU A 179 -6.90 -11.46 -15.33
CA GLU A 179 -6.94 -12.61 -16.27
C GLU A 179 -5.82 -12.55 -17.31
#